data_AF-A0A6P0Z0X6-F1
#
_entry.id   AF-A0A6P0Z0X6-F1
#
_cell.length_a   1.000
_cell.length_b   1.000
_cell.length_c   1.000
_cell.angle_alpha   90.00
_cell.angle_beta   90.00
_cell.angle_gamma   90.00
#
_symmetry.space_group_name_H-M   'P 1'
#
loop_
_entity.id
_entity.type
_entity.pdbx_description
1 polymer ?
#
loop_
_entity_poly.entity_id
_entity_poly.type
_entity_poly.pdbx_seq_one_letter_code
_entity_poly.pdbx_strand_id
1 'polypeptide(L)'
;MAKGSDAAKTTPLSSQYLYLSNLAVQSDYRHQGIACKLLRECDRVASQWGFKSICLHVGENNTAARQLYEQVGYRFKKVDFNLGTLILGQPRTLFLEKHLLEERW
;
A
#
# COMPACT_ATOMS: atom_id res chain seq x y z
N MET A 1 21.69 -9.22 43.29
CA MET A 1 21.81 -8.00 42.46
C MET A 1 23.05 -8.20 41.59
N ALA A 2 23.07 -8.09 40.27
CA ALA A 2 22.14 -7.57 39.30
C ALA A 2 22.12 -8.49 38.05
N LYS A 3 20.96 -8.50 37.39
CA LYS A 3 20.65 -9.24 36.16
C LYS A 3 21.40 -8.63 34.98
N GLY A 4 22.03 -9.47 34.16
CA GLY A 4 22.66 -9.08 32.91
C GLY A 4 22.52 -10.19 31.88
N SER A 5 21.39 -10.23 31.19
CA SER A 5 21.29 -10.88 29.88
C SER A 5 20.26 -10.09 29.09
N ASP A 6 20.75 -9.05 28.43
CA ASP A 6 20.01 -8.25 27.47
C ASP A 6 19.73 -9.15 26.26
N ALA A 7 18.58 -9.83 26.30
CA ALA A 7 18.04 -10.52 25.15
C ALA A 7 17.74 -9.43 24.12
N ALA A 8 18.59 -9.36 23.08
CA ALA A 8 18.38 -8.53 21.91
C ALA A 8 16.90 -8.61 21.52
N LYS A 9 16.19 -7.49 21.69
CA LYS A 9 14.82 -7.33 21.21
C LYS A 9 14.89 -7.48 19.69
N THR A 10 14.65 -8.69 19.20
CA THR A 10 14.42 -8.97 17.79
C THR A 10 13.16 -8.22 17.39
N THR A 11 13.36 -6.97 16.98
CA THR A 11 12.33 -6.22 16.28
C THR A 11 12.01 -7.06 15.05
N PRO A 12 10.76 -7.55 14.88
CA PRO A 12 10.45 -8.40 13.75
C PRO A 12 10.90 -7.67 12.49
N LEU A 13 11.66 -8.36 11.63
CA LEU A 13 12.11 -7.85 10.33
C LEU A 13 10.93 -7.12 9.71
N SER A 14 11.05 -5.79 9.57
CA SER A 14 10.02 -4.95 8.97
C SER A 14 9.62 -5.61 7.66
N SER A 15 8.37 -6.05 7.52
CA SER A 15 7.88 -6.62 6.27
C SER A 15 8.20 -5.64 5.16
N GLN A 16 9.12 -6.01 4.26
CA GLN A 16 9.51 -5.17 3.15
C GLN A 16 8.40 -5.22 2.10
N TYR A 17 7.85 -4.07 1.76
CA TYR A 17 6.84 -3.89 0.73
C TYR A 17 7.37 -2.96 -0.36
N LEU A 18 6.92 -3.18 -1.60
CA LEU A 18 7.09 -2.19 -2.66
C LEU A 18 6.07 -1.06 -2.46
N TYR A 19 6.52 0.19 -2.51
CA TYR A 19 5.62 1.34 -2.40
C TYR A 19 5.21 1.86 -3.79
N LEU A 20 3.90 1.87 -4.09
CA LEU A 20 3.36 2.51 -5.29
C LEU A 20 3.08 3.99 -5.00
N SER A 21 3.93 4.87 -5.56
CA SER A 21 3.87 6.30 -5.26
C SER A 21 2.68 7.03 -5.89
N ASN A 22 2.54 6.95 -7.21
CA ASN A 22 1.53 7.69 -7.96
C ASN A 22 0.98 6.85 -9.10
N LEU A 23 -0.33 6.93 -9.32
CA LEU A 23 -1.02 6.32 -10.45
C LEU A 23 -2.08 7.29 -10.94
N ALA A 24 -2.05 7.60 -12.24
CA ALA A 24 -3.04 8.45 -12.87
C ALA A 24 -3.35 7.93 -14.29
N VAL A 25 -4.60 8.09 -14.69
CA VAL A 25 -5.07 7.89 -16.06
C VAL A 25 -5.73 9.18 -16.50
N GLN A 26 -5.34 9.68 -17.67
CA GLN A 26 -5.96 10.86 -18.30
C GLN A 26 -7.47 10.66 -18.42
N SER A 27 -8.24 11.74 -18.19
CA SER A 27 -9.71 11.72 -18.10
C SER A 27 -10.37 10.93 -19.24
N ASP A 28 -9.92 11.16 -20.45
CA ASP A 28 -10.53 10.65 -21.69
C ASP A 28 -10.32 9.13 -21.86
N TYR A 29 -9.40 8.56 -21.07
CA TYR A 29 -9.03 7.15 -21.08
C TYR A 29 -9.47 6.39 -19.82
N ARG A 30 -10.23 7.03 -18.92
CA ARG A 30 -10.78 6.39 -17.71
C ARG A 30 -11.88 5.39 -18.07
N HIS A 31 -12.22 4.52 -17.11
CA HIS A 31 -13.27 3.49 -17.26
C HIS A 31 -13.01 2.43 -18.35
N GLN A 32 -11.82 2.41 -18.95
CA GLN A 32 -11.39 1.41 -19.94
C GLN A 32 -10.50 0.30 -19.34
N GLY A 33 -10.44 0.21 -18.00
CA GLY A 33 -9.62 -0.79 -17.30
C GLY A 33 -8.11 -0.54 -17.30
N ILE A 34 -7.64 0.61 -17.80
CA ILE A 34 -6.21 0.95 -17.90
C ILE A 34 -5.53 0.94 -16.54
N ALA A 35 -6.13 1.56 -15.52
CA ALA A 35 -5.56 1.58 -14.18
C ALA A 35 -5.41 0.16 -13.59
N CYS A 36 -6.36 -0.74 -13.85
CA CYS A 36 -6.25 -2.14 -13.45
C CYS A 36 -5.08 -2.85 -14.15
N LYS A 37 -4.86 -2.58 -15.44
CA LYS A 37 -3.73 -3.14 -16.19
C LYS A 37 -2.39 -2.65 -15.63
N LEU A 38 -2.28 -1.35 -15.38
CA LEU A 38 -1.09 -0.75 -14.75
C LEU A 38 -0.79 -1.37 -13.39
N LEU A 39 -1.81 -1.55 -12.53
CA LEU A 39 -1.65 -2.16 -11.21
C LEU A 39 -1.19 -3.62 -11.28
N ARG A 40 -1.69 -4.40 -12.24
CA ARG A 40 -1.23 -5.79 -12.46
C ARG A 40 0.23 -5.86 -12.92
N GLU A 41 0.67 -4.91 -13.74
CA GLU A 41 2.10 -4.81 -14.09
C GLU A 41 2.95 -4.44 -12.88
N CYS A 42 2.46 -3.57 -11.99
CA CYS A 42 3.13 -3.29 -10.72
C CYS A 42 3.22 -4.54 -9.85
N ASP A 43 2.16 -5.36 -9.77
CA ASP A 43 2.21 -6.64 -9.07
C ASP A 43 3.32 -7.54 -9.64
N ARG A 44 3.39 -7.68 -10.98
CA ARG A 44 4.42 -8.47 -11.67
C ARG A 44 5.83 -7.97 -11.36
N VAL A 45 6.06 -6.65 -11.44
CA VAL A 45 7.36 -6.03 -11.13
C VAL A 45 7.74 -6.25 -9.67
N ALA A 46 6.80 -6.06 -8.73
CA ALA A 46 7.04 -6.27 -7.31
C ALA A 46 7.43 -7.73 -7.01
N SER A 47 6.72 -8.70 -7.60
CA SER A 47 7.06 -10.12 -7.48
C SER A 47 8.42 -10.44 -8.07
N GLN A 48 8.76 -9.89 -9.25
CA GLN A 48 10.07 -10.08 -9.90
C GLN A 48 11.23 -9.54 -9.05
N TRP A 49 10.99 -8.48 -8.28
CA TRP A 49 11.97 -7.91 -7.37
C TRP A 49 12.02 -8.62 -6.01
N GLY A 50 11.22 -9.67 -5.81
CA GLY A 50 11.22 -10.48 -4.58
C GLY A 50 10.40 -9.89 -3.43
N PHE A 51 9.57 -8.88 -3.68
CA PHE A 51 8.65 -8.36 -2.65
C PHE A 51 7.45 -9.30 -2.49
N LYS A 52 6.97 -9.44 -1.25
CA LYS A 52 5.78 -10.24 -0.92
C LYS A 52 4.49 -9.43 -0.87
N SER A 53 4.62 -8.11 -0.86
CA SER A 53 3.48 -7.20 -0.87
C SER A 53 3.83 -5.87 -1.54
N ILE A 54 2.78 -5.23 -2.03
CA ILE A 54 2.79 -3.87 -2.56
C ILE A 54 1.83 -3.02 -1.74
N CYS A 55 2.18 -1.78 -1.45
CA CYS A 55 1.37 -0.87 -0.65
C CYS A 55 1.29 0.52 -1.25
N LEU A 56 0.32 1.30 -0.77
CA LEU A 56 0.11 2.68 -1.19
C LEU A 56 -0.64 3.47 -0.13
N HIS A 57 -0.65 4.78 -0.33
CA HIS A 57 -1.50 5.71 0.38
C HIS A 57 -2.59 6.26 -0.52
N VAL A 58 -3.80 6.42 0.02
CA VAL A 58 -4.92 7.06 -0.67
C VAL A 58 -5.68 7.98 0.29
N GLY A 59 -6.08 9.16 -0.18
CA GLY A 59 -6.95 10.05 0.60
C GLY A 59 -8.30 9.39 0.86
N GLU A 60 -8.82 9.53 2.08
CA GLU A 60 -10.11 8.95 2.48
C GLU A 60 -11.27 9.42 1.59
N ASN A 61 -11.17 10.65 1.07
CA ASN A 61 -12.14 11.27 0.16
C ASN A 61 -12.00 10.84 -1.31
N ASN A 62 -10.95 10.10 -1.69
CA ASN A 62 -10.76 9.63 -3.05
C ASN A 62 -11.49 8.29 -3.27
N THR A 63 -12.81 8.33 -3.23
CA THR A 63 -13.68 7.15 -3.32
C THR A 63 -13.43 6.32 -4.58
N ALA A 64 -13.21 6.98 -5.73
CA ALA A 64 -12.94 6.29 -6.99
C ALA A 64 -11.64 5.47 -6.95
N ALA A 65 -10.56 6.04 -6.40
CA ALA A 65 -9.30 5.30 -6.25
C ALA A 65 -9.42 4.18 -5.21
N ARG A 66 -10.12 4.43 -4.08
CA ARG A 66 -10.35 3.39 -3.06
C ARG A 66 -11.07 2.17 -3.64
N GLN A 67 -12.16 2.39 -4.36
CA GLN A 67 -12.92 1.31 -5.02
C GLN A 67 -12.05 0.55 -6.02
N LEU A 68 -11.26 1.27 -6.83
CA LEU A 68 -10.30 0.65 -7.75
C LEU A 68 -9.30 -0.25 -7.00
N TYR A 69 -8.67 0.25 -5.94
CA TYR A 69 -7.66 -0.49 -5.20
C TYR A 69 -8.26 -1.71 -4.49
N GLU A 70 -9.42 -1.58 -3.87
CA GLU A 70 -10.14 -2.68 -3.24
C GLU A 70 -10.52 -3.78 -4.26
N GLN A 71 -10.97 -3.37 -5.45
CA GLN A 71 -11.32 -4.28 -6.55
C GLN A 71 -10.12 -5.10 -7.03
N VAL A 72 -8.92 -4.53 -7.07
CA VAL A 72 -7.70 -5.25 -7.50
C VAL A 72 -6.96 -5.95 -6.37
N GLY A 73 -7.52 -5.98 -5.16
CA GLY A 73 -7.06 -6.81 -4.05
C GLY A 73 -6.29 -6.11 -2.94
N TYR A 74 -6.16 -4.77 -2.98
CA TYR A 74 -5.63 -4.04 -1.82
C TYR A 74 -6.61 -4.09 -0.65
N ARG A 75 -6.06 -4.08 0.56
CA ARG A 75 -6.83 -4.09 1.81
C ARG A 75 -6.34 -2.99 2.73
N PHE A 76 -7.28 -2.39 3.44
CA PHE A 76 -6.99 -1.39 4.46
C PHE A 76 -6.16 -2.01 5.60
N LYS A 77 -5.14 -1.27 6.05
CA LYS A 77 -4.26 -1.68 7.14
C LYS A 77 -4.24 -0.68 8.28
N LYS A 78 -4.13 0.62 7.98
CA LYS A 78 -4.12 1.69 8.98
C LYS A 78 -4.50 3.04 8.38
N VAL A 79 -4.89 3.96 9.27
CA VAL A 79 -4.96 5.38 8.95
C VAL A 79 -3.64 6.01 9.36
N ASP A 80 -3.01 6.74 8.45
CA ASP A 80 -1.84 7.55 8.76
C ASP A 80 -2.28 9.01 8.96
N PHE A 81 -1.91 9.55 10.11
CA PHE A 81 -2.16 10.93 10.46
C PHE A 81 -0.95 11.77 10.06
N ASN A 82 -1.16 12.76 9.20
CA ASN A 82 -0.20 13.84 9.06
C ASN A 82 -0.53 14.92 10.11
N LEU A 83 0.46 15.59 10.71
CA LEU A 83 0.26 16.79 11.55
C LEU A 83 -0.70 17.81 10.92
N GLY A 84 -0.73 17.91 9.58
CA GLY A 84 -1.70 18.72 8.84
C GLY A 84 -3.17 18.30 9.01
N THR A 85 -3.46 17.03 9.29
CA THR A 85 -4.83 16.57 9.63
C THR A 85 -5.32 17.12 10.98
N LEU A 86 -4.41 17.38 11.92
CA LEU A 86 -4.75 17.91 13.25
C LEU A 86 -4.93 19.43 13.26
N ILE A 87 -4.27 20.15 12.33
CA ILE A 87 -4.20 21.62 12.37
C ILE A 87 -4.99 22.28 11.21
N LEU A 88 -5.09 21.62 10.05
CA LEU A 88 -5.67 22.20 8.82
C LEU A 88 -6.91 21.45 8.29
N GLY A 89 -7.47 20.49 9.04
CA GLY A 89 -8.67 19.76 8.61
C GLY A 89 -8.50 18.96 7.31
N GLN A 90 -7.27 18.61 6.95
CA GLN A 90 -6.98 17.81 5.77
C GLN A 90 -7.59 16.40 5.91
N PRO A 91 -8.11 15.81 4.81
CA PRO A 91 -8.66 14.47 4.84
C PRO A 91 -7.58 13.44 5.24
N ARG A 92 -8.00 12.40 5.94
CA ARG A 92 -7.11 11.34 6.43
C ARG A 92 -6.51 10.57 5.25
N THR A 93 -5.30 10.07 5.43
CA THR A 93 -4.66 9.19 4.45
C THR A 93 -4.78 7.75 4.93
N LEU A 94 -5.27 6.87 4.06
CA LEU A 94 -5.43 5.44 4.31
C LEU A 94 -4.21 4.71 3.73
N PHE A 95 -3.58 3.87 4.54
CA PHE A 95 -2.55 2.93 4.10
C PHE A 95 -3.22 1.62 3.68
N LEU A 96 -3.02 1.26 2.41
CA LEU A 96 -3.51 0.02 1.82
C LEU A 96 -2.35 -0.89 1.46
N GLU A 97 -2.51 -2.19 1.64
CA GLU A 97 -1.52 -3.21 1.27
C GLU A 97 -2.21 -4.37 0.56
N LYS A 98 -1.54 -4.91 -0.45
CA LYS A 98 -1.91 -6.13 -1.16
C LYS A 98 -0.77 -7.13 -1.03
N HIS A 99 -1.08 -8.33 -0.55
CA HIS A 99 -0.13 -9.45 -0.60
C HIS A 99 -0.13 -10.06 -2.01
N LEU A 100 1.06 -10.28 -2.54
CA LEU A 100 1.27 -10.94 -3.81
C LEU A 100 1.22 -12.44 -3.53
N LEU A 101 0.22 -13.13 -4.09
CA LEU A 101 0.18 -14.58 -4.00
C LEU A 101 1.36 -15.13 -4.82
N GLU A 102 2.13 -16.06 -4.27
CA GLU A 102 2.95 -16.94 -5.10
C GLU A 102 1.97 -17.69 -6.00
N GLU A 103 1.92 -17.33 -7.28
CA GLU A 103 1.27 -18.18 -8.28
C GLU A 103 2.10 -19.47 -8.33
N ARG A 104 1.60 -20.48 -7.62
CA ARG A 104 2.09 -21.85 -7.70
C ARG A 104 1.70 -22.38 -9.07
N TRP A 105 2.67 -22.42 -9.98
CA TRP A 105 2.61 -23.20 -11.22
C TRP A 105 2.72 -24.68 -10.89
#